data_AF-A0A4V1ZBD6-F1
#
_entry.id   AF-A0A4V1ZBD6-F1
#
_cell.length_a   1.000
_cell.length_b   1.000
_cell.length_c   1.000
_cell.angle_alpha   90.00
_cell.angle_beta   90.00
_cell.angle_gamma   90.00
#
_symmetry.space_group_name_H-M   'P 1'
#
loop_
_entity.id
_entity.type
_entity.pdbx_description
1 polymer ?
#
loop_
_entity_poly.entity_id
_entity_poly.type
_entity_poly.pdbx_seq_one_letter_code
_entity_poly.pdbx_strand_id
1 'polypeptide(L)'
;MKDYTYNNKEIDLIKHIVKNPPLRVWNDFVSYIFEYNANYIGIYCESREAASQNKFDEAIIATIVLTEGQFEPSEYMDLVCENPKITEAYIVRSFLYFTTHVKYTTAKRTLSRLLYFIQRMFFFKQDPLKKILSRTTGGHEEICCSPDSLETNSVDSQYGNLIDKGLLLKINDTYLPAYIIMNCYGFHIADKKFFYNRDELKDDFELLKLIKV
;
A
#
# COMPACT_ATOMS: atom_id res chain seq x y z
N MET A 1 -13.55 7.82 10.59
CA MET A 1 -12.22 7.36 10.16
C MET A 1 -12.18 5.85 10.25
N LYS A 2 -11.69 5.17 9.22
CA LYS A 2 -11.36 3.74 9.33
C LYS A 2 -9.93 3.59 9.85
N ASP A 3 -9.72 2.60 10.71
CA ASP A 3 -8.45 2.32 11.35
C ASP A 3 -8.01 0.91 10.95
N TYR A 4 -6.91 0.84 10.22
CA TYR A 4 -6.28 -0.37 9.73
C TYR A 4 -4.85 -0.49 10.28
N THR A 5 -4.69 -0.18 11.56
CA THR A 5 -3.42 -0.33 12.26
C THR A 5 -3.23 -1.75 12.81
N TYR A 6 -1.98 -2.15 12.96
CA TYR A 6 -1.60 -3.46 13.48
C TYR A 6 -2.13 -3.68 14.88
N ASN A 7 -2.75 -4.84 15.07
CA ASN A 7 -3.21 -5.26 16.39
C ASN A 7 -2.04 -5.84 17.22
N ASN A 8 -2.30 -6.13 18.50
CA ASN A 8 -1.27 -6.64 19.42
C ASN A 8 -0.60 -7.94 18.94
N LYS A 9 -1.34 -8.84 18.28
CA LYS A 9 -0.77 -10.09 17.76
C LYS A 9 0.22 -9.80 16.64
N GLU A 10 -0.14 -8.92 15.71
CA GLU A 10 0.74 -8.48 14.62
C GLU A 10 1.99 -7.78 15.16
N ILE A 11 1.82 -6.92 16.18
CA ILE A 11 2.95 -6.28 16.89
C ILE A 11 3.87 -7.32 17.54
N ASP A 12 3.32 -8.37 18.15
CA ASP A 12 4.12 -9.45 18.73
C ASP A 12 4.88 -10.27 17.67
N LEU A 13 4.30 -10.43 16.48
CA LEU A 13 5.00 -11.04 15.33
C LEU A 13 6.15 -10.15 14.83
N ILE A 14 5.96 -8.83 14.75
CA ILE A 14 7.05 -7.89 14.40
C ILE A 14 8.21 -8.01 15.41
N LYS A 15 7.89 -8.05 16.71
CA LYS A 15 8.89 -8.25 17.76
C LYS A 15 9.57 -9.61 17.62
N HIS A 16 8.86 -10.64 17.18
CA HIS A 16 9.44 -11.96 16.92
C HIS A 16 10.48 -11.89 15.80
N ILE A 17 10.18 -11.20 14.69
CA ILE A 17 11.10 -11.00 13.55
C ILE A 17 12.40 -10.33 13.99
N VAL A 18 12.33 -9.35 14.89
CA VAL A 18 13.54 -8.65 15.39
C VAL A 18 14.34 -9.53 16.36
N LYS A 19 13.66 -10.26 17.25
CA LYS A 19 14.31 -11.06 18.30
C LYS A 19 14.90 -12.37 17.79
N ASN A 20 14.31 -12.92 16.73
CA ASN A 20 14.67 -14.21 16.17
C ASN A 20 15.05 -13.97 14.70
N PRO A 21 16.34 -14.04 14.36
CA PRO A 21 16.76 -13.91 12.97
C PRO A 21 16.09 -14.98 12.10
N PRO A 22 15.42 -14.60 10.99
CA PRO A 22 14.91 -15.57 10.03
C PRO A 22 16.09 -16.26 9.33
N LEU A 23 15.83 -17.45 8.79
CA LEU A 23 16.80 -18.17 7.96
C LEU A 23 16.97 -17.47 6.61
N ARG A 24 15.87 -17.03 6.02
CA ARG A 24 15.85 -16.33 4.73
C ARG A 24 14.70 -15.34 4.69
N VAL A 25 14.85 -14.31 3.87
CA VAL A 25 13.77 -13.40 3.51
C VAL A 25 13.52 -13.55 2.03
N TRP A 26 12.25 -13.77 1.68
CA TRP A 26 11.78 -13.86 0.31
C TRP A 26 10.84 -12.70 0.00
N ASN A 27 10.75 -12.36 -1.27
CA ASN A 27 9.82 -11.37 -1.75
C ASN A 27 9.18 -11.79 -3.06
N ASP A 28 7.90 -11.50 -3.22
CA ASP A 28 7.28 -11.28 -4.52
C ASP A 28 6.55 -9.92 -4.54
N PHE A 29 5.80 -9.67 -5.61
CA PHE A 29 5.05 -8.43 -5.77
C PHE A 29 4.06 -8.15 -4.63
N VAL A 30 3.54 -9.17 -3.94
CA VAL A 30 2.43 -9.02 -2.98
C VAL A 30 2.79 -9.43 -1.55
N SER A 31 4.01 -9.91 -1.33
CA SER A 31 4.44 -10.42 -0.03
C SER A 31 5.93 -10.28 0.25
N TYR A 32 6.25 -10.16 1.54
CA TYR A 32 7.56 -10.48 2.10
C TYR A 32 7.41 -11.65 3.05
N ILE A 33 8.26 -12.67 2.93
CA ILE A 33 8.22 -13.87 3.76
C ILE A 33 9.51 -13.99 4.56
N PHE A 34 9.38 -14.11 5.88
CA PHE A 34 10.44 -14.36 6.84
C PHE A 34 10.40 -15.85 7.21
N GLU A 35 11.31 -16.62 6.62
CA GLU A 35 11.36 -18.07 6.75
C GLU A 35 12.08 -18.49 8.05
N TYR A 36 11.49 -19.44 8.78
CA TYR A 36 12.11 -20.14 9.90
C TYR A 36 12.06 -21.66 9.70
N ASN A 37 12.64 -22.43 10.63
CA ASN A 37 12.75 -23.89 10.49
C ASN A 37 11.40 -24.62 10.37
N ALA A 38 10.37 -24.16 11.07
CA ALA A 38 9.09 -24.86 11.21
C ALA A 38 7.86 -23.98 10.94
N ASN A 39 8.06 -22.70 10.63
CA ASN A 39 7.02 -21.74 10.33
C ASN A 39 7.60 -20.60 9.48
N TYR A 40 6.73 -19.71 9.03
CA TYR A 40 7.14 -18.46 8.42
C TYR A 40 6.19 -17.33 8.81
N ILE A 41 6.72 -16.12 8.86
CA ILE A 41 5.92 -14.90 9.05
C ILE A 41 5.85 -14.19 7.71
N GLY A 42 4.65 -13.95 7.20
CA GLY A 42 4.43 -13.20 5.97
C GLY A 42 3.89 -11.80 6.25
N ILE A 43 4.39 -10.81 5.52
CA ILE A 43 3.77 -9.50 5.36
C ILE A 43 3.07 -9.51 4.01
N TYR A 44 1.75 -9.33 4.00
CA TYR A 44 0.93 -9.43 2.79
C TYR A 44 0.28 -8.11 2.44
N CYS A 45 0.30 -7.75 1.16
CA CYS A 45 -0.47 -6.64 0.65
C CYS A 45 -1.94 -7.06 0.54
N GLU A 46 -2.85 -6.30 1.14
CA GLU A 46 -4.28 -6.57 1.12
C GLU A 46 -5.08 -5.32 0.74
N SER A 47 -6.15 -5.53 -0.03
CA SER A 47 -7.15 -4.50 -0.29
C SER A 47 -8.25 -4.55 0.77
N ARG A 48 -8.63 -3.37 1.28
CA ARG A 48 -9.77 -3.17 2.18
C ARG A 48 -10.66 -2.05 1.66
N GLU A 49 -11.93 -2.05 2.04
CA GLU A 49 -12.84 -0.96 1.67
C GLU A 49 -12.36 0.35 2.34
N ALA A 50 -12.14 1.41 1.56
CA ALA A 50 -11.76 2.71 2.11
C ALA A 50 -12.94 3.43 2.79
N ALA A 51 -12.62 4.39 3.64
CA ALA A 51 -13.52 5.45 4.07
C ALA A 51 -13.42 6.56 3.02
N SER A 52 -14.35 6.58 2.08
CA SER A 52 -14.40 7.58 1.01
C SER A 52 -15.84 7.88 0.60
N GLN A 53 -16.02 8.82 -0.33
CA GLN A 53 -17.31 9.14 -0.93
C GLN A 53 -17.78 8.07 -1.93
N ASN A 54 -16.92 7.12 -2.32
CA ASN A 54 -17.20 6.08 -3.30
C ASN A 54 -16.95 4.68 -2.70
N LYS A 55 -18.01 3.87 -2.61
CA LYS A 55 -17.99 2.52 -2.03
C LYS A 55 -17.06 1.50 -2.72
N PHE A 56 -16.49 1.87 -3.86
CA PHE A 56 -15.57 1.02 -4.61
C PHE A 56 -14.10 1.41 -4.39
N ASP A 57 -13.84 2.48 -3.64
CA ASP A 57 -12.47 2.86 -3.33
C ASP A 57 -11.87 1.92 -2.29
N GLU A 58 -10.59 1.67 -2.45
CA GLU A 58 -9.85 0.70 -1.67
C GLU A 58 -8.75 1.41 -0.86
N ALA A 59 -8.53 0.92 0.35
CA ALA A 59 -7.38 1.22 1.17
C ALA A 59 -6.44 0.02 1.07
N ILE A 60 -5.28 0.23 0.47
CA ILE A 60 -4.26 -0.82 0.38
C ILE A 60 -3.44 -0.81 1.66
N ILE A 61 -3.43 -1.94 2.36
CA ILE A 61 -2.81 -2.12 3.68
C ILE A 61 -1.81 -3.28 3.63
N ALA A 62 -0.94 -3.38 4.65
CA ALA A 62 -0.15 -4.57 4.87
C ALA A 62 -0.65 -5.32 6.10
N THR A 63 -0.80 -6.64 6.04
CA THR A 63 -1.15 -7.51 7.17
C THR A 63 0.01 -8.43 7.51
N ILE A 64 0.11 -8.87 8.78
CA ILE A 64 1.18 -9.76 9.22
C ILE A 64 0.59 -11.07 9.74
N VAL A 65 1.02 -12.19 9.16
CA VAL A 65 0.47 -13.51 9.46
C VAL A 65 1.58 -14.49 9.76
N LEU A 66 1.41 -15.28 10.82
CA LEU A 66 2.22 -16.46 11.10
C LEU A 66 1.56 -17.68 10.45
N THR A 67 2.35 -18.46 9.74
CA THR A 67 1.91 -19.73 9.14
C THR A 67 2.80 -20.85 9.62
N GLU A 68 2.18 -21.91 10.14
CA GLU A 68 2.89 -23.14 10.53
C GLU A 68 3.29 -23.95 9.30
N GLY A 69 4.44 -24.63 9.38
CA GLY A 69 5.01 -25.43 8.30
C GLY A 69 6.22 -24.78 7.64
N GLN A 70 6.96 -25.60 6.89
CA GLN A 70 8.09 -25.11 6.12
C GLN A 70 7.62 -24.24 4.96
N PHE A 71 8.37 -23.18 4.69
CA PHE A 71 8.09 -22.33 3.56
C PHE A 71 8.67 -22.94 2.27
N GLU A 72 7.83 -23.05 1.24
CA GLU A 72 8.25 -23.49 -0.09
C GLU A 72 8.12 -22.30 -1.06
N PRO A 73 9.23 -21.66 -1.46
CA PRO A 73 9.18 -20.50 -2.34
C PRO A 73 8.70 -20.91 -3.73
N SER A 74 7.84 -20.07 -4.33
CA SER A 74 7.44 -20.23 -5.73
C SER A 74 8.53 -19.75 -6.69
N GLU A 75 8.43 -20.11 -7.98
CA GLU A 75 9.36 -19.64 -9.01
C GLU A 75 9.36 -18.12 -9.23
N TYR A 76 8.34 -17.41 -8.74
CA TYR A 76 8.19 -15.96 -8.87
C TYR A 76 8.75 -15.18 -7.68
N MET A 77 9.28 -15.87 -6.66
CA MET A 77 9.86 -15.23 -5.50
C MET A 77 11.36 -15.01 -5.66
N ASP A 78 11.80 -13.81 -5.34
CA ASP A 78 13.19 -13.45 -5.23
C ASP A 78 13.69 -13.69 -3.79
N LEU A 79 14.84 -14.36 -3.68
CA LEU A 79 15.58 -14.42 -2.41
C LEU A 79 16.17 -13.04 -2.12
N VAL A 80 15.72 -12.40 -1.05
CA VAL A 80 16.18 -11.07 -0.63
C VAL A 80 17.51 -11.17 0.09
N CYS A 81 17.59 -12.05 1.10
CA CYS A 81 18.80 -12.31 1.87
C CYS A 81 18.69 -13.60 2.70
N GLU A 82 19.84 -14.06 3.17
CA GLU A 82 19.97 -15.21 4.08
C GLU A 82 20.52 -14.77 5.43
N ASN A 83 20.02 -15.36 6.51
CA ASN A 83 20.40 -15.15 7.90
C ASN A 83 20.56 -13.66 8.29
N PRO A 84 19.61 -12.77 7.94
CA PRO A 84 19.77 -11.35 8.22
C PRO A 84 19.80 -11.05 9.71
N LYS A 85 20.71 -10.16 10.10
CA LYS A 85 20.72 -9.56 11.44
C LYS A 85 19.81 -8.33 11.46
N ILE A 86 18.54 -8.55 11.80
CA ILE A 86 17.55 -7.49 11.96
C ILE A 86 17.77 -6.84 13.33
N THR A 87 18.09 -5.55 13.35
CA THR A 87 18.41 -4.82 14.60
C THR A 87 17.29 -3.91 15.07
N GLU A 88 16.49 -3.40 14.13
CA GLU A 88 15.37 -2.50 14.42
C GLU A 88 14.22 -2.78 13.43
N ALA A 89 13.00 -2.60 13.89
CA ALA A 89 11.81 -2.60 13.06
C ALA A 89 10.98 -1.35 13.34
N TYR A 90 10.45 -0.76 12.28
CA TYR A 90 9.53 0.36 12.33
C TYR A 90 8.25 -0.01 11.61
N ILE A 91 7.11 0.20 12.25
CA ILE A 91 5.81 0.20 11.57
C ILE A 91 5.77 1.47 10.71
N VAL A 92 5.42 1.30 9.45
CA VAL A 92 5.27 2.38 8.49
C VAL A 92 3.79 2.72 8.38
N ARG A 93 3.42 3.93 8.79
CA ARG A 93 2.03 4.38 8.88
C ARG A 93 1.77 5.58 7.98
N SER A 94 0.65 5.54 7.28
CA SER A 94 0.17 6.63 6.43
C SER A 94 -1.26 7.02 6.79
N PHE A 95 -1.63 8.27 6.49
CA PHE A 95 -3.01 8.71 6.43
C PHE A 95 -3.44 8.82 4.96
N LEU A 96 -4.52 8.12 4.61
CA LEU A 96 -5.12 8.12 3.28
C LEU A 96 -6.48 8.81 3.31
N TYR A 97 -6.68 9.75 2.39
CA TYR A 97 -7.96 10.42 2.19
C TYR A 97 -8.25 10.71 0.72
N PHE A 98 -9.51 11.03 0.44
CA PHE A 98 -10.05 11.20 -0.91
C PHE A 98 -10.62 12.61 -1.09
N THR A 99 -10.13 13.34 -2.09
CA THR A 99 -10.64 14.68 -2.43
C THR A 99 -11.81 14.59 -3.41
N THR A 100 -12.58 15.66 -3.59
CA THR A 100 -13.63 15.71 -4.63
C THR A 100 -13.28 16.76 -5.68
N HIS A 101 -12.59 16.38 -6.74
CA HIS A 101 -12.34 17.27 -7.88
C HIS A 101 -13.45 17.16 -8.92
N VAL A 102 -14.38 18.12 -8.88
CA VAL A 102 -15.43 18.36 -9.88
C VAL A 102 -16.40 17.17 -10.00
N LYS A 103 -17.59 17.29 -9.38
CA LYS A 103 -18.77 16.58 -9.89
C LYS A 103 -18.97 17.03 -11.34
N TYR A 104 -18.76 16.15 -12.32
CA TYR A 104 -19.20 16.45 -13.69
C TYR A 104 -20.71 16.67 -13.58
N THR A 105 -21.15 17.92 -13.70
CA THR A 105 -22.55 18.31 -13.49
C THR A 105 -23.47 17.40 -14.31
N THR A 106 -24.68 17.13 -13.83
CA THR A 106 -25.63 16.23 -14.49
C THR A 106 -25.79 16.55 -15.98
N ALA A 107 -25.68 17.85 -16.34
CA ALA A 107 -25.63 18.38 -17.70
C ALA A 107 -24.38 17.97 -18.52
N LYS A 108 -23.17 18.00 -17.94
CA LYS A 108 -21.96 17.48 -18.61
C LYS A 108 -22.05 15.97 -18.81
N ARG A 109 -22.66 15.23 -17.87
CA ARG A 109 -22.86 13.78 -17.98
C ARG A 109 -23.85 13.42 -19.09
N THR A 110 -24.97 14.13 -19.20
CA THR A 110 -25.92 13.93 -20.31
C THR A 110 -25.33 14.34 -21.65
N LEU A 111 -24.58 15.45 -21.72
CA LEU A 111 -23.89 15.88 -22.92
C LEU A 111 -22.82 14.87 -23.37
N SER A 112 -21.98 14.35 -22.46
CA SER A 112 -20.97 13.32 -22.80
C SER A 112 -21.60 12.01 -23.24
N ARG A 113 -22.73 11.59 -22.64
CA ARG A 113 -23.51 10.42 -23.09
C ARG A 113 -24.11 10.63 -24.48
N LEU A 114 -24.65 11.82 -24.74
CA LEU A 114 -25.23 12.18 -26.03
C LEU A 114 -24.15 12.24 -27.12
N LEU A 115 -23.00 12.86 -26.85
CA LEU A 115 -21.85 12.91 -27.74
C LEU A 115 -21.28 11.52 -28.04
N TYR A 116 -21.19 10.64 -27.03
CA TYR A 116 -20.78 9.24 -27.23
C TYR A 116 -21.80 8.46 -28.08
N PHE A 117 -23.10 8.65 -27.85
CA PHE A 117 -24.15 8.01 -28.64
C PHE A 117 -24.10 8.45 -30.12
N ILE A 118 -23.94 9.75 -30.38
CA ILE A 118 -23.79 10.31 -31.73
C ILE A 118 -22.52 9.76 -32.40
N GLN A 119 -21.39 9.72 -31.69
CA GLN A 119 -20.15 9.14 -32.23
C GLN A 119 -20.28 7.65 -32.53
N ARG A 120 -20.99 6.86 -31.70
CA ARG A 120 -21.25 5.44 -31.95
C ARG A 120 -22.07 5.19 -33.23
N MET A 121 -22.92 6.15 -33.60
CA MET A 121 -23.75 6.06 -34.81
C MET A 121 -23.02 6.49 -36.09
N PHE A 122 -22.02 7.37 -36.00
CA PHE A 122 -21.34 7.96 -37.15
C PHE A 122 -19.89 7.50 -37.37
N PHE A 123 -19.18 7.02 -36.35
CA PHE A 123 -17.77 6.61 -36.44
C PHE A 123 -17.57 5.16 -35.99
N PHE A 124 -17.05 4.31 -36.88
CA PHE A 124 -16.83 2.87 -36.63
C PHE A 124 -15.71 2.56 -35.62
N LYS A 125 -14.92 3.53 -35.15
CA LYS A 125 -13.89 3.35 -34.12
C LYS A 125 -14.39 3.81 -32.75
N GLN A 126 -14.57 2.85 -31.84
CA GLN A 126 -14.87 3.13 -30.45
C GLN A 126 -13.62 3.69 -29.75
N ASP A 127 -13.73 4.90 -29.21
CA ASP A 127 -12.70 5.49 -28.35
C ASP A 127 -12.95 5.03 -26.90
N PRO A 128 -12.12 4.11 -26.35
CA PRO A 128 -12.32 3.55 -25.02
C PRO A 128 -12.23 4.60 -23.91
N LEU A 129 -11.44 5.67 -24.10
CA LEU A 129 -11.32 6.76 -23.12
C LEU A 129 -12.62 7.55 -23.01
N LYS A 130 -13.27 7.85 -24.15
CA LYS A 130 -14.57 8.53 -24.14
C LYS A 130 -15.69 7.67 -23.53
N LYS A 131 -15.63 6.35 -23.72
CA LYS A 131 -16.56 5.41 -23.07
C LYS A 131 -16.42 5.45 -21.55
N ILE A 132 -15.19 5.50 -21.04
CA ILE A 132 -14.89 5.64 -19.60
C ILE A 132 -15.40 7.01 -19.09
N LEU A 133 -14.98 8.11 -19.73
CA LEU A 133 -15.36 9.47 -19.34
C LEU A 133 -16.88 9.72 -19.34
N SER A 134 -17.63 9.12 -20.27
CA SER A 134 -19.10 9.23 -20.30
C SER A 134 -19.81 8.52 -19.14
N ARG A 135 -19.09 7.62 -18.44
CA ARG A 135 -19.58 6.87 -17.28
C ARG A 135 -19.08 7.45 -15.96
N THR A 136 -17.95 8.17 -15.96
CA THR A 136 -17.34 8.81 -14.79
C THR A 136 -18.24 9.90 -14.19
N THR A 137 -18.34 9.93 -12.86
CA THR A 137 -19.22 10.86 -12.09
C THR A 137 -18.49 12.09 -11.52
N GLY A 138 -17.16 12.09 -11.53
CA GLY A 138 -16.27 13.18 -11.11
C GLY A 138 -14.82 12.74 -11.18
N GLY A 139 -13.88 13.65 -10.94
CA GLY A 139 -12.53 13.30 -10.52
C GLY A 139 -12.45 13.25 -8.99
N HIS A 140 -11.68 12.33 -8.45
CA HIS A 140 -11.19 12.45 -7.08
C HIS A 140 -9.71 12.12 -7.11
N GLU A 141 -8.95 12.78 -6.24
CA GLU A 141 -7.56 12.41 -6.01
C GLU A 141 -7.48 11.62 -4.72
N GLU A 142 -6.68 10.57 -4.75
CA GLU A 142 -6.28 9.82 -3.57
C GLU A 142 -5.00 10.45 -3.05
N ILE A 143 -4.97 10.79 -1.77
CA ILE A 143 -3.81 11.45 -1.16
C ILE A 143 -3.33 10.60 0.02
N CYS A 144 -2.08 10.16 -0.08
CA CYS A 144 -1.32 9.57 1.03
C CYS A 144 -0.40 10.63 1.63
N CYS A 145 -0.40 10.74 2.95
CA CYS A 145 0.48 11.66 3.68
C CYS A 145 0.81 11.13 5.07
N SER A 146 1.73 11.81 5.75
CA SER A 146 2.06 11.50 7.14
C SER A 146 0.84 11.82 8.03
N PRO A 147 0.43 10.93 8.95
CA PRO A 147 -0.64 11.21 9.91
C PRO A 147 -0.45 12.50 10.71
N ASP A 148 0.80 12.92 10.90
CA ASP A 148 1.16 14.10 11.69
C ASP A 148 1.27 15.39 10.85
N SER A 149 0.94 15.35 9.55
CA SER A 149 1.03 16.52 8.67
C SER A 149 -0.06 17.56 8.99
N LEU A 150 0.16 18.83 8.62
CA LEU A 150 -0.83 19.89 8.87
C LEU A 150 -2.11 19.66 8.05
N GLU A 151 -1.98 19.05 6.87
CA GLU A 151 -3.08 18.73 5.96
C GLU A 151 -4.07 17.76 6.60
N THR A 152 -3.62 16.78 7.40
CA THR A 152 -4.51 15.78 8.02
C THR A 152 -5.54 16.41 8.95
N ASN A 153 -5.19 17.51 9.62
CA ASN A 153 -6.10 18.26 10.51
C ASN A 153 -7.27 18.92 9.76
N SER A 154 -7.13 19.14 8.46
CA SER A 154 -8.17 19.75 7.62
C SER A 154 -9.09 18.73 6.95
N VAL A 155 -8.77 17.44 7.04
CA VAL A 155 -9.54 16.37 6.42
C VAL A 155 -10.72 16.00 7.32
N ASP A 156 -11.90 15.91 6.71
CA ASP A 156 -13.06 15.33 7.39
C ASP A 156 -12.79 13.86 7.70
N SER A 157 -12.66 13.55 9.00
CA SER A 157 -12.32 12.23 9.51
C SER A 157 -13.24 11.11 9.00
N GLN A 158 -14.46 11.38 8.54
CA GLN A 158 -15.33 10.36 7.95
C GLN A 158 -14.80 9.81 6.61
N TYR A 159 -13.91 10.55 5.94
CA TYR A 159 -13.23 10.17 4.69
C TYR A 159 -11.73 9.92 4.89
N GLY A 160 -11.29 9.80 6.15
CA GLY A 160 -9.92 9.50 6.52
C GLY A 160 -9.73 8.01 6.83
N ASN A 161 -8.54 7.52 6.50
CA ASN A 161 -8.10 6.15 6.75
C ASN A 161 -6.71 6.19 7.38
N LEU A 162 -6.57 5.64 8.58
CA LEU A 162 -5.27 5.44 9.20
C LEU A 162 -4.80 4.02 8.89
N ILE A 163 -3.64 3.88 8.25
CA ILE A 163 -3.23 2.61 7.64
C ILE A 163 -1.79 2.29 8.01
N ASP A 164 -1.56 1.07 8.50
CA ASP A 164 -0.23 0.48 8.53
C ASP A 164 0.08 -0.18 7.18
N LYS A 165 1.18 0.26 6.58
CA LYS A 165 1.58 -0.02 5.19
C LYS A 165 2.66 -1.09 5.09
N GLY A 166 3.18 -1.57 6.22
CA GLY A 166 4.24 -2.57 6.27
C GLY A 166 5.31 -2.19 7.29
N LEU A 167 6.52 -2.72 7.08
CA LEU A 167 7.65 -2.54 7.96
C LEU A 167 8.86 -1.96 7.23
N LEU A 168 9.56 -1.05 7.90
CA LEU A 168 10.93 -0.70 7.57
C LEU A 168 11.84 -1.45 8.54
N LEU A 169 12.70 -2.33 8.02
CA LEU A 169 13.59 -3.16 8.83
C LEU A 169 15.03 -2.69 8.67
N LYS A 170 15.73 -2.49 9.78
CA LYS A 170 17.17 -2.22 9.75
C LYS A 170 17.94 -3.55 9.80
N ILE A 171 18.62 -3.87 8.70
CA ILE A 171 19.40 -5.08 8.54
C ILE A 171 20.86 -4.68 8.36
N ASN A 172 21.70 -4.99 9.35
CA ASN A 172 23.05 -4.42 9.44
C ASN A 172 23.02 -2.88 9.40
N ASP A 173 23.70 -2.26 8.44
CA ASP A 173 23.77 -0.80 8.25
C ASP A 173 22.82 -0.28 7.17
N THR A 174 22.01 -1.15 6.57
CA THR A 174 21.05 -0.80 5.52
C THR A 174 19.61 -1.06 5.97
N TYR A 175 18.66 -0.62 5.15
CA TYR A 175 17.24 -0.75 5.39
C TYR A 175 16.58 -1.59 4.31
N LEU A 176 15.67 -2.47 4.72
CA LEU A 176 14.75 -3.22 3.87
C LEU A 176 13.35 -2.57 3.98
N PRO A 177 12.86 -1.88 2.93
CA PRO A 177 11.52 -1.34 2.87
C PRO A 177 10.52 -2.44 2.50
N ALA A 178 9.98 -3.11 3.50
CA ALA A 178 8.89 -4.07 3.36
C ALA A 178 7.53 -3.40 3.57
N TYR A 179 7.27 -2.31 2.84
CA TYR A 179 6.05 -1.51 2.94
C TYR A 179 5.58 -0.95 1.59
N ILE A 180 4.33 -0.52 1.57
CA ILE A 180 3.66 0.09 0.43
C ILE A 180 3.79 1.62 0.54
N ILE A 181 4.34 2.28 -0.48
CA ILE A 181 4.59 3.74 -0.45
C ILE A 181 3.30 4.54 -0.67
N MET A 182 2.50 4.17 -1.66
CA MET A 182 1.26 4.87 -2.02
C MET A 182 0.01 4.02 -1.74
N ASN A 183 -1.15 4.40 -2.26
CA ASN A 183 -2.33 3.55 -2.27
C ASN A 183 -2.36 2.61 -3.48
N CYS A 184 -1.21 2.04 -3.83
CA CYS A 184 -1.03 1.13 -4.95
C CYS A 184 -0.87 -0.30 -4.43
N TYR A 185 -1.44 -1.27 -5.15
CA TYR A 185 -1.34 -2.67 -4.75
C TYR A 185 0.08 -3.19 -5.00
N GLY A 186 0.65 -3.85 -4.00
CA GLY A 186 1.94 -4.53 -4.07
C GLY A 186 3.10 -3.79 -3.40
N PHE A 187 4.17 -4.53 -3.11
CA PHE A 187 5.45 -4.02 -2.64
C PHE A 187 6.31 -3.68 -3.86
N HIS A 188 6.37 -2.39 -4.19
CA HIS A 188 7.10 -1.94 -5.36
C HIS A 188 8.62 -1.97 -5.11
N ILE A 189 9.34 -2.66 -5.99
CA ILE A 189 10.79 -2.79 -5.94
C ILE A 189 11.36 -2.34 -7.26
N ALA A 190 12.07 -1.22 -7.24
CA ALA A 190 12.77 -0.71 -8.42
C ALA A 190 14.03 -1.55 -8.68
N ASP A 191 14.18 -2.06 -9.91
CA ASP A 191 15.38 -2.76 -10.38
C ASP A 191 15.89 -3.89 -9.47
N LYS A 192 14.97 -4.59 -8.77
CA LYS A 192 15.27 -5.62 -7.76
C LYS A 192 16.24 -5.14 -6.66
N LYS A 193 16.27 -3.84 -6.38
CA LYS A 193 17.03 -3.26 -5.27
C LYS A 193 16.22 -3.38 -3.98
N PHE A 194 16.64 -4.28 -3.10
CA PHE A 194 15.97 -4.52 -1.82
C PHE A 194 16.52 -3.69 -0.66
N PHE A 195 17.80 -3.30 -0.70
CA PHE A 195 18.45 -2.62 0.41
C PHE A 195 18.80 -1.18 0.07
N TYR A 196 18.48 -0.29 0.99
CA TYR A 196 18.65 1.15 0.85
C TYR A 196 19.39 1.73 2.04
N ASN A 197 20.17 2.77 1.77
CA ASN A 197 20.70 3.61 2.83
C ASN A 197 19.66 4.64 3.28
N ARG A 198 19.86 5.21 4.47
CA ARG A 198 18.95 6.20 5.05
C ARG A 198 18.65 7.37 4.10
N ASP A 199 19.68 7.91 3.45
CA ASP A 199 19.56 9.08 2.58
C ASP A 199 18.71 8.79 1.33
N GLU A 200 18.66 7.53 0.91
CA GLU A 200 17.85 7.09 -0.23
C GLU A 200 16.37 6.97 0.11
N LEU A 201 16.03 6.89 1.41
CA LEU A 201 14.67 6.80 1.92
C LEU A 201 14.17 8.12 2.52
N LYS A 202 14.90 9.22 2.33
CA LYS A 202 14.57 10.51 2.95
C LYS A 202 13.16 10.99 2.60
N ASP A 203 12.73 10.81 1.34
CA ASP A 203 11.44 11.27 0.85
C ASP A 203 10.30 10.44 1.48
N ASP A 204 10.52 9.13 1.63
CA ASP A 204 9.60 8.24 2.33
C ASP A 204 9.43 8.64 3.80
N PHE A 205 10.51 9.10 4.45
CA PHE A 205 10.47 9.51 5.85
C PHE A 205 9.75 10.84 6.08
N GLU A 206 9.62 11.67 5.04
CA GLU A 206 8.79 12.87 5.06
C GLU A 206 7.30 12.53 4.84
N LEU A 207 7.03 11.55 3.97
CA LEU A 207 5.68 11.13 3.60
C LEU A 207 5.02 10.18 4.62
N LEU A 208 5.81 9.43 5.38
CA LEU A 208 5.33 8.32 6.22
C LEU A 208 5.75 8.51 7.66
N LYS A 209 4.90 8.05 8.58
CA LYS A 209 5.22 8.00 10.00
C LYS A 209 5.88 6.67 10.34
N LEU A 210 7.09 6.73 10.89
CA LEU A 210 7.84 5.58 11.38
C LEU A 210 7.62 5.41 12.89
N ILE A 211 7.10 4.25 13.31
CA ILE A 211 6.85 3.92 14.70
C ILE A 211 7.75 2.75 15.08
N LYS A 212 8.76 3.01 15.93
CA LYS A 212 9.68 1.96 16.39
C LYS A 212 8.93 0.95 17.28
N VAL A 213 9.18 -0.35 17.05
CA VAL A 213 8.58 -1.47 17.80
C VAL A 213 9.54 -2.04 18.84
#